data_AF-A0A7X7B2P8-F1
#
_entry.id   AF-A0A7X7B2P8-F1
#
_cell.length_a   1.000
_cell.length_b   1.000
_cell.length_c   1.000
_cell.angle_alpha   90.00
_cell.angle_beta   90.00
_cell.angle_gamma   90.00
#
_symmetry.space_group_name_H-M   'P 1'
#
loop_
_entity.id
_entity.type
_entity.pdbx_description
1 polymer ?
#
loop_
_entity_poly.entity_id
_entity_poly.type
_entity_poly.pdbx_seq_one_letter_code
_entity_poly.pdbx_strand_id
1 'polypeptide(L)'
;MKKLFKKPIAILVTIILMLQVVFVDVPMSVNAGSTLGNIFSIEHITIGGEKYTEASQIAFVDLEQGTKALLRFTWNTEGLNAKDKDTAHVKLNDVFKSFTNLTRRDILIDGVDPVGVFWIDNGVIWFEFDEGIEQGDVSHGFVEMELEFDLEKFDEQREHNIPFSEDEKSSLTIIARPKSTNTGIA
;
A
#
# COMPACT_ATOMS: atom_id res chain seq x y z
N MET A 1 46.49 -18.41 88.72
CA MET A 1 45.10 -18.03 89.09
C MET A 1 44.32 -17.83 87.79
N LYS A 2 43.39 -18.74 87.45
CA LYS A 2 41.91 -18.53 87.42
C LYS A 2 41.51 -17.24 86.66
N LYS A 3 41.21 -17.37 85.37
CA LYS A 3 39.86 -17.40 84.74
C LYS A 3 39.07 -16.10 84.92
N LEU A 4 38.70 -15.46 83.81
CA LEU A 4 37.31 -15.07 83.59
C LEU A 4 36.98 -15.07 82.09
N PHE A 5 35.88 -15.74 81.76
CA PHE A 5 35.25 -15.91 80.45
C PHE A 5 34.67 -14.60 79.92
N LYS A 6 34.55 -14.50 78.59
CA LYS A 6 33.28 -14.31 77.85
C LYS A 6 33.51 -14.49 76.34
N LYS A 7 32.97 -15.58 75.78
CA LYS A 7 32.55 -15.72 74.37
C LYS A 7 31.11 -15.12 74.27
N PRO A 8 30.49 -14.80 73.10
CA PRO A 8 30.52 -15.67 71.91
C PRO A 8 30.22 -15.02 70.51
N ILE A 9 30.10 -15.90 69.48
CA ILE A 9 29.40 -15.73 68.17
C ILE A 9 30.22 -15.04 67.06
N ALA A 10 30.75 -15.80 66.09
CA ALA A 10 30.24 -16.03 64.71
C ALA A 10 30.24 -14.75 63.85
N ILE A 11 30.79 -14.72 62.63
CA ILE A 11 30.12 -15.20 61.40
C ILE A 11 31.17 -15.27 60.26
N LEU A 12 31.09 -16.34 59.49
CA LEU A 12 31.67 -16.51 58.16
C LEU A 12 30.86 -15.66 57.16
N VAL A 13 31.48 -14.73 56.42
CA VAL A 13 30.85 -14.11 55.24
C VAL A 13 31.78 -14.25 54.05
N THR A 14 31.51 -15.30 53.27
CA THR A 14 31.97 -15.45 51.89
C THR A 14 31.26 -14.40 51.04
N ILE A 15 31.99 -13.40 50.54
CA ILE A 15 31.45 -12.43 49.59
C ILE A 15 31.43 -13.10 48.21
N ILE A 16 30.25 -13.58 47.80
CA ILE A 16 29.96 -13.95 46.42
C ILE A 16 29.66 -12.65 45.67
N LEU A 17 30.56 -12.24 44.77
CA LEU A 17 30.25 -11.23 43.76
C LEU A 17 29.27 -11.86 42.76
N MET A 18 27.97 -11.65 42.96
CA MET A 18 26.99 -11.84 41.89
C MET A 18 26.97 -10.60 41.01
N LEU A 19 27.53 -10.76 39.81
CA LEU A 19 27.32 -9.88 38.68
C LEU A 19 25.84 -10.01 38.25
N GLN A 20 24.98 -9.11 38.72
CA GLN A 20 23.62 -8.97 38.18
C GLN A 20 23.74 -8.05 36.96
N VAL A 21 23.85 -8.64 35.78
CA VAL A 21 23.55 -7.92 34.53
C VAL A 21 22.07 -7.60 34.59
N VAL A 22 21.74 -6.35 34.90
CA VAL A 22 20.38 -5.84 34.76
C VAL A 22 20.14 -5.70 33.26
N PHE A 23 19.57 -6.74 32.65
CA PHE A 23 18.86 -6.55 31.39
C PHE A 23 17.66 -5.68 31.72
N VAL A 24 17.79 -4.38 31.47
CA VAL A 24 16.62 -3.51 31.37
C VAL A 24 15.96 -3.97 30.08
N ASP A 25 14.90 -4.78 30.19
CA ASP A 25 13.94 -4.98 29.12
C ASP A 25 13.31 -3.61 28.87
N VAL A 26 13.96 -2.79 28.05
CA VAL A 26 13.30 -1.64 27.43
C VAL A 26 12.33 -2.30 26.44
N PRO A 27 11.01 -2.22 26.66
CA PRO A 27 10.09 -2.60 25.61
C PRO A 27 10.41 -1.70 24.43
N MET A 28 11.00 -2.25 23.37
CA MET A 28 10.95 -1.60 22.08
C MET A 28 9.47 -1.51 21.76
N SER A 29 8.89 -0.32 21.88
CA SER A 29 7.60 -0.02 21.29
C SER A 29 7.80 -0.13 19.78
N VAL A 30 7.67 -1.35 19.26
CA VAL A 30 7.38 -1.55 17.85
C VAL A 30 6.06 -0.82 17.63
N ASN A 31 6.15 0.37 17.02
CA ASN A 31 4.98 1.10 16.57
C ASN A 31 4.39 0.26 15.44
N ALA A 32 3.55 -0.72 15.82
CA ALA A 32 2.82 -1.53 14.86
C ALA A 32 1.78 -0.60 14.25
N GLY A 33 2.03 -0.13 13.04
CA GLY A 33 1.09 0.73 12.33
C GLY A 33 -0.27 0.07 12.15
N SER A 34 -1.27 0.91 11.91
CA SER A 34 -2.66 0.52 11.72
C SER A 34 -3.01 0.39 10.24
N THR A 35 -4.22 -0.09 9.94
CA THR A 35 -4.78 -0.06 8.58
C THR A 35 -5.78 1.08 8.51
N LEU A 36 -5.57 2.00 7.57
CA LEU A 36 -6.42 3.16 7.32
C LEU A 36 -7.63 2.82 6.43
N GLY A 37 -7.70 1.59 5.93
CA GLY A 37 -8.74 1.13 5.02
C GLY A 37 -8.55 1.66 3.61
N ASN A 38 -9.65 1.90 2.91
CA ASN A 38 -9.64 2.50 1.59
C ASN A 38 -9.59 4.03 1.70
N ILE A 39 -8.44 4.60 1.33
CA ILE A 39 -8.21 6.03 1.25
C ILE A 39 -8.20 6.53 -0.21
N PHE A 40 -8.49 5.65 -1.16
CA PHE A 40 -8.23 5.85 -2.58
C PHE A 40 -9.49 6.23 -3.35
N SER A 41 -9.31 7.14 -4.31
CA SER A 41 -10.30 7.47 -5.33
C SER A 41 -9.61 7.54 -6.69
N ILE A 42 -10.22 6.98 -7.73
CA ILE A 42 -9.71 7.19 -9.09
C ILE A 42 -9.97 8.64 -9.46
N GLU A 43 -8.94 9.35 -9.92
CA GLU A 43 -9.10 10.67 -10.49
C GLU A 43 -9.45 10.55 -11.98
N HIS A 44 -8.68 9.74 -12.70
CA HIS A 44 -8.89 9.47 -14.12
C HIS A 44 -8.14 8.23 -14.62
N ILE A 45 -8.60 7.70 -15.73
CA ILE A 45 -7.98 6.61 -16.49
C ILE A 45 -7.64 7.15 -17.88
N THR A 46 -6.42 6.97 -18.37
CA THR A 46 -6.04 7.32 -19.73
C THR A 46 -5.78 6.06 -20.56
N ILE A 47 -6.50 5.89 -21.66
CA ILE A 47 -6.38 4.74 -22.56
C ILE A 47 -6.16 5.27 -23.97
N GLY A 48 -5.06 4.86 -24.63
CA GLY A 48 -4.75 5.33 -25.99
C GLY A 48 -4.58 6.86 -26.10
N GLY A 49 -4.28 7.54 -24.99
CA GLY A 49 -4.18 9.01 -24.92
C GLY A 49 -5.50 9.73 -24.64
N GLU A 50 -6.63 9.02 -24.58
CA GLU A 50 -7.91 9.60 -24.17
C GLU A 50 -8.10 9.48 -22.66
N LYS A 51 -8.45 10.58 -21.99
CA LYS A 51 -8.67 10.66 -20.55
C LYS A 51 -10.16 10.48 -20.22
N TYR A 52 -10.45 9.51 -19.37
CA TYR A 52 -11.76 9.21 -18.82
C TYR A 52 -11.81 9.55 -17.33
N THR A 53 -12.84 10.27 -16.89
CA THR A 53 -13.03 10.70 -15.50
C THR A 53 -14.33 10.13 -14.96
N GLU A 54 -14.68 10.47 -13.72
CA GLU A 54 -15.97 10.11 -13.11
C GLU A 54 -17.18 10.48 -13.98
N ALA A 55 -17.08 11.56 -14.77
CA ALA A 55 -18.14 12.00 -15.68
C ALA A 55 -18.23 11.15 -16.96
N SER A 56 -17.19 10.35 -17.26
CA SER A 56 -17.17 9.43 -18.39
C SER A 56 -17.96 8.18 -18.07
N GLN A 57 -18.95 7.87 -18.90
CA GLN A 57 -19.80 6.69 -18.68
C GLN A 57 -19.30 5.46 -19.42
N ILE A 58 -18.80 5.64 -20.66
CA ILE A 58 -18.45 4.53 -21.55
C ILE A 58 -17.14 4.85 -22.30
N ALA A 59 -16.24 3.89 -22.37
CA ALA A 59 -15.06 3.89 -23.21
C ALA A 59 -15.13 2.74 -24.23
N PHE A 60 -14.97 3.05 -25.52
CA PHE A 60 -14.80 2.03 -26.55
C PHE A 60 -13.32 1.85 -26.83
N VAL A 61 -12.79 0.68 -26.49
CA VAL A 61 -11.35 0.43 -26.55
C VAL A 61 -11.06 -0.69 -27.53
N ASP A 62 -10.19 -0.42 -28.51
CA ASP A 62 -9.62 -1.45 -29.35
C ASP A 62 -8.46 -2.10 -28.60
N LEU A 63 -8.70 -3.28 -28.03
CA LEU A 63 -7.69 -4.00 -27.26
C LEU A 63 -6.81 -4.87 -28.16
N GLU A 64 -5.51 -4.77 -27.96
CA GLU A 64 -4.48 -5.61 -28.55
C GLU A 64 -3.48 -6.03 -27.46
N GLN A 65 -2.62 -7.00 -27.76
CA GLN A 65 -1.63 -7.46 -26.77
C GLN A 65 -0.72 -6.30 -26.37
N GLY A 66 -0.62 -6.05 -25.06
CA GLY A 66 0.16 -4.95 -24.53
C GLY A 66 -0.58 -3.60 -24.49
N THR A 67 -1.89 -3.53 -24.76
CA THR A 67 -2.66 -2.30 -24.50
C THR A 67 -2.61 -1.96 -23.01
N LYS A 68 -2.23 -0.71 -22.71
CA LYS A 68 -2.08 -0.20 -21.35
C LYS A 68 -3.04 0.93 -21.05
N ALA A 69 -3.41 1.04 -19.78
CA ALA A 69 -4.09 2.19 -19.20
C ALA A 69 -3.13 2.89 -18.22
N LEU A 70 -3.08 4.21 -18.27
CA LEU A 70 -2.46 5.01 -17.22
C LEU A 70 -3.56 5.39 -16.22
N LEU A 71 -3.47 4.82 -15.03
CA LEU A 71 -4.43 5.00 -13.96
C LEU A 71 -3.87 5.96 -12.91
N ARG A 72 -4.60 7.05 -12.65
CA ARG A 72 -4.26 8.02 -11.61
C ARG A 72 -5.27 7.93 -10.48
N PHE A 73 -4.79 7.60 -9.30
CA PHE A 73 -5.59 7.66 -8.07
C PHE A 73 -5.13 8.83 -7.21
N THR A 74 -6.08 9.47 -6.54
CA THR A 74 -5.80 10.28 -5.36
C THR A 74 -5.91 9.42 -4.11
N TRP A 75 -5.23 9.86 -3.06
CA TRP A 75 -5.37 9.31 -1.72
C TRP A 75 -5.62 10.44 -0.73
N ASN A 76 -6.40 10.17 0.33
CA ASN A 76 -6.73 11.15 1.36
C ASN A 76 -6.81 10.52 2.76
N THR A 77 -5.99 11.00 3.68
CA THR A 77 -5.90 10.60 5.09
C THR A 77 -6.45 11.65 6.07
N GLU A 78 -7.08 12.72 5.58
CA GLU A 78 -7.69 13.75 6.40
C GLU A 78 -8.70 13.15 7.40
N GLY A 79 -8.54 13.51 8.67
CA GLY A 79 -9.36 12.97 9.76
C GLY A 79 -9.04 11.54 10.19
N LEU A 80 -8.10 10.85 9.53
CA LEU A 80 -7.66 9.50 9.89
C LEU A 80 -6.44 9.48 10.82
N ASN A 81 -5.77 10.62 10.99
CA ASN A 81 -4.57 10.77 11.83
C ASN A 81 -3.50 9.72 11.47
N ALA A 82 -3.14 9.66 10.18
CA ALA A 82 -2.14 8.75 9.65
C ALA A 82 -0.76 8.99 10.27
N LYS A 83 0.00 7.90 10.45
CA LYS A 83 1.30 7.86 11.12
C LYS A 83 2.30 6.98 10.37
N ASP A 84 3.57 7.09 10.78
CA ASP A 84 4.60 6.13 10.38
C ASP A 84 4.11 4.68 10.60
N LYS A 85 4.33 3.85 9.58
CA LYS A 85 3.92 2.43 9.48
C LYS A 85 2.44 2.18 9.26
N ASP A 86 1.59 3.20 9.23
CA ASP A 86 0.20 2.99 8.81
C ASP A 86 0.16 2.48 7.37
N THR A 87 -0.82 1.63 7.10
CA THR A 87 -1.00 0.99 5.80
C THR A 87 -2.38 1.32 5.23
N ALA A 88 -2.45 1.40 3.91
CA ALA A 88 -3.72 1.44 3.19
C ALA A 88 -3.63 0.52 1.98
N HIS A 89 -4.76 -0.04 1.55
CA HIS A 89 -4.77 -0.88 0.36
C HIS A 89 -6.08 -0.79 -0.40
N VAL A 90 -6.00 -1.05 -1.71
CA VAL A 90 -7.17 -1.14 -2.58
C VAL A 90 -6.95 -2.26 -3.61
N LYS A 91 -8.01 -3.03 -3.85
CA LYS A 91 -7.98 -4.08 -4.87
C LYS A 91 -8.17 -3.45 -6.25
N LEU A 92 -7.29 -3.77 -7.19
CA LEU A 92 -7.47 -3.44 -8.60
C LEU A 92 -8.62 -4.26 -9.19
N ASN A 93 -9.31 -3.64 -10.13
CA ASN A 93 -10.30 -4.33 -10.95
C ASN A 93 -9.60 -5.43 -11.77
N ASP A 94 -10.25 -6.59 -11.91
CA ASP A 94 -9.64 -7.77 -12.52
C ASP A 94 -9.56 -7.69 -14.06
N VAL A 95 -10.09 -6.63 -14.67
CA VAL A 95 -9.80 -6.25 -16.08
C VAL A 95 -8.32 -5.97 -16.33
N PHE A 96 -7.54 -5.69 -15.29
CA PHE A 96 -6.10 -5.50 -15.40
C PHE A 96 -5.37 -6.79 -15.05
N LYS A 97 -4.25 -7.04 -15.72
CA LYS A 97 -3.39 -8.17 -15.39
C LYS A 97 -2.97 -8.09 -13.92
N SER A 98 -2.99 -9.24 -13.27
CA SER A 98 -2.45 -9.36 -11.92
C SER A 98 -0.93 -9.23 -11.97
N PHE A 99 -0.43 -8.09 -11.49
CA PHE A 99 0.99 -7.89 -11.27
C PHE A 99 1.38 -8.52 -9.93
N THR A 100 2.46 -9.30 -9.93
CA THR A 100 3.07 -9.83 -8.71
C THR A 100 4.46 -9.22 -8.56
N ASN A 101 4.81 -8.78 -7.35
CA ASN A 101 6.15 -8.29 -7.01
C ASN A 101 6.63 -7.09 -7.84
N LEU A 102 5.81 -6.05 -8.00
CA LEU A 102 6.35 -4.78 -8.48
C LEU A 102 7.28 -4.17 -7.43
N THR A 103 8.39 -3.60 -7.90
CA THR A 103 9.33 -2.86 -7.06
C THR A 103 8.59 -1.79 -6.27
N ARG A 104 8.89 -1.69 -4.97
CA ARG A 104 8.41 -0.59 -4.12
C ARG A 104 8.80 0.75 -4.71
N ARG A 105 7.84 1.65 -4.82
CA ARG A 105 8.01 3.01 -5.35
C ARG A 105 7.58 4.02 -4.30
N ASP A 106 8.19 5.19 -4.33
CA ASP A 106 7.89 6.25 -3.36
C ASP A 106 6.49 6.83 -3.62
N ILE A 107 5.79 7.16 -2.53
CA ILE A 107 4.59 7.98 -2.55
C ILE A 107 5.07 9.43 -2.43
N LEU A 108 4.96 10.21 -3.49
CA LEU A 108 5.47 11.58 -3.52
C LEU A 108 4.34 12.60 -3.31
N ILE A 109 4.61 13.63 -2.50
CA ILE A 109 3.82 14.86 -2.42
C ILE A 109 4.44 15.90 -3.36
N ASP A 110 3.59 16.52 -4.18
CA ASP A 110 3.98 17.52 -5.18
C ASP A 110 5.13 17.08 -6.11
N GLY A 111 5.34 15.76 -6.24
CA GLY A 111 6.40 15.16 -7.03
C GLY A 111 7.81 15.29 -6.45
N VAL A 112 7.97 15.72 -5.19
CA VAL A 112 9.27 16.00 -4.59
C VAL A 112 9.51 15.20 -3.32
N ASP A 113 8.62 15.29 -2.34
CA ASP A 113 8.89 14.75 -0.99
C ASP A 113 8.21 13.40 -0.78
N PRO A 114 8.97 12.33 -0.45
CA PRO A 114 8.39 11.02 -0.17
C PRO A 114 7.71 11.02 1.21
N VAL A 115 6.57 10.35 1.29
CA VAL A 115 5.79 10.19 2.54
C VAL A 115 5.42 8.72 2.80
N GLY A 116 6.14 7.82 2.14
CA GLY A 116 5.93 6.38 2.22
C GLY A 116 6.27 5.68 0.91
N VAL A 117 5.91 4.40 0.85
CA VAL A 117 6.13 3.55 -0.32
C VAL A 117 4.85 2.82 -0.71
N PHE A 118 4.70 2.56 -2.00
CA PHE A 118 3.64 1.72 -2.54
C PHE A 118 4.17 0.57 -3.40
N TRP A 119 3.41 -0.51 -3.46
CA TRP A 119 3.66 -1.66 -4.33
C TRP A 119 2.37 -2.34 -4.75
N ILE A 120 2.45 -3.23 -5.74
CA ILE A 120 1.34 -4.09 -6.14
C ILE A 120 1.72 -5.53 -5.85
N ASP A 121 0.86 -6.22 -5.11
CA ASP A 121 0.95 -7.65 -4.87
C ASP A 121 -0.41 -8.32 -5.12
N ASN A 122 -0.42 -9.31 -6.01
CA ASN A 122 -1.63 -10.07 -6.37
C ASN A 122 -2.84 -9.19 -6.71
N GLY A 123 -2.62 -8.12 -7.48
CA GLY A 123 -3.67 -7.18 -7.88
C GLY A 123 -4.18 -6.29 -6.73
N VAL A 124 -3.49 -6.23 -5.59
CA VAL A 124 -3.76 -5.29 -4.51
C VAL A 124 -2.67 -4.24 -4.49
N ILE A 125 -3.06 -2.97 -4.56
CA ILE A 125 -2.17 -1.85 -4.31
C ILE A 125 -2.05 -1.68 -2.80
N TRP A 126 -0.82 -1.63 -2.32
CA TRP A 126 -0.48 -1.42 -0.92
C TRP A 126 0.30 -0.14 -0.75
N PHE A 127 -0.04 0.63 0.28
CA PHE A 127 0.68 1.80 0.76
C PHE A 127 1.18 1.50 2.18
N GLU A 128 2.41 1.90 2.47
CA GLU A 128 2.98 1.99 3.83
C GLU A 128 3.55 3.39 3.99
N PHE A 129 2.98 4.17 4.90
CA PHE A 129 3.44 5.53 5.19
C PHE A 129 4.71 5.51 6.07
N ASP A 130 5.54 6.53 5.92
CA ASP A 130 6.71 6.78 6.78
C ASP A 130 6.50 8.03 7.65
N GLU A 131 7.53 8.48 8.37
CA GLU A 131 7.46 9.67 9.23
C GLU A 131 7.13 10.97 8.46
N GLY A 132 7.25 10.99 7.13
CA GLY A 132 6.89 12.13 6.29
C GLY A 132 5.40 12.45 6.31
N ILE A 133 4.52 11.46 6.56
CA ILE A 133 3.07 11.68 6.66
C ILE A 133 2.66 12.52 7.87
N GLU A 134 3.51 12.59 8.90
CA GLU A 134 3.25 13.34 10.13
C GLU A 134 3.76 14.80 10.04
N GLN A 135 4.38 15.17 8.92
CA GLN A 135 4.98 16.49 8.74
C GLN A 135 3.99 17.47 8.09
N GLY A 136 3.72 18.59 8.79
CA GLY A 136 2.92 19.68 8.25
C GLY A 136 1.47 19.29 7.98
N ASP A 137 0.92 19.79 6.86
CA ASP A 137 -0.47 19.57 6.45
C ASP A 137 -0.60 18.45 5.39
N VAL A 138 0.34 17.49 5.38
CA VAL A 138 0.27 16.37 4.43
C VAL A 138 -0.87 15.45 4.81
N SER A 139 -1.91 15.45 3.98
CA SER A 139 -3.07 14.57 4.16
C SER A 139 -3.58 13.98 2.86
N HIS A 140 -3.03 14.37 1.72
CA HIS A 140 -3.53 13.95 0.42
C HIS A 140 -2.43 14.01 -0.64
N GLY A 141 -2.62 13.24 -1.71
CA GLY A 141 -1.72 13.22 -2.84
C GLY A 141 -2.28 12.36 -3.97
N PHE A 142 -1.41 12.00 -4.91
CA PHE A 142 -1.78 11.13 -6.02
C PHE A 142 -0.65 10.17 -6.38
N VAL A 143 -1.01 9.05 -7.00
CA VAL A 143 -0.08 8.13 -7.66
C VAL A 143 -0.56 7.81 -9.07
N GLU A 144 0.39 7.64 -9.97
CA GLU A 144 0.12 7.24 -11.35
C GLU A 144 0.77 5.89 -11.65
N MET A 145 0.00 5.00 -12.26
CA MET A 145 0.42 3.64 -12.56
C MET A 145 0.01 3.25 -13.96
N GLU A 146 0.94 2.65 -14.69
CA GLU A 146 0.67 2.02 -15.96
C GLU A 146 0.26 0.56 -15.71
N LEU A 147 -0.94 0.18 -16.14
CA LEU A 147 -1.51 -1.16 -16.00
C LEU A 147 -1.84 -1.72 -17.37
N GLU A 148 -1.61 -3.02 -17.57
CA GLU A 148 -1.95 -3.72 -18.81
C GLU A 148 -3.30 -4.42 -18.66
N PHE A 149 -4.14 -4.34 -19.69
CA PHE A 149 -5.41 -5.08 -19.70
C PHE A 149 -5.18 -6.59 -19.79
N ASP A 150 -6.02 -7.34 -19.07
CA ASP A 150 -6.09 -8.79 -19.18
C ASP A 150 -7.06 -9.16 -20.30
N LEU A 151 -6.52 -9.46 -21.49
CA LEU A 151 -7.33 -9.78 -22.67
C LEU A 151 -8.23 -11.00 -22.47
N GLU A 152 -7.83 -11.96 -21.62
CA GLU A 152 -8.63 -13.16 -21.36
C GLU A 152 -9.98 -12.77 -20.72
N LYS A 153 -9.99 -11.73 -19.87
CA LYS A 153 -11.21 -11.19 -19.27
C LYS A 153 -12.17 -10.61 -20.29
N PHE A 154 -11.64 -10.02 -21.35
CA PHE A 154 -12.45 -9.39 -22.41
C PHE A 154 -12.97 -10.40 -23.44
N ASP A 155 -12.33 -11.58 -23.55
CA ASP A 155 -12.86 -12.71 -24.31
C ASP A 155 -14.06 -13.36 -23.60
N GLU A 156 -14.04 -13.41 -22.26
CA GLU A 156 -15.15 -13.90 -21.43
C GLU A 156 -16.33 -12.92 -21.40
N GLN A 157 -16.05 -11.63 -21.20
CA GLN A 157 -17.06 -10.57 -21.11
C GLN A 157 -16.58 -9.34 -21.88
N ARG A 158 -17.37 -8.87 -22.85
CA ARG A 158 -16.97 -7.71 -23.68
C ARG A 158 -17.13 -6.36 -22.99
N GLU A 159 -17.93 -6.32 -21.94
CA GLU A 159 -18.25 -5.13 -21.17
C GLU A 159 -17.78 -5.33 -19.74
N HIS A 160 -17.00 -4.38 -19.23
CA HIS A 160 -16.50 -4.40 -17.87
C HIS A 160 -16.69 -3.05 -17.22
N ASN A 161 -16.99 -3.06 -15.92
CA ASN A 161 -17.19 -1.84 -15.17
C ASN A 161 -16.04 -1.58 -14.21
N ILE A 162 -15.45 -0.39 -14.27
CA ILE A 162 -14.38 0.03 -13.35
C ILE A 162 -14.94 1.12 -12.44
N PRO A 163 -15.14 0.87 -11.13
CA PRO A 163 -15.63 1.88 -10.21
C PRO A 163 -14.56 2.94 -9.92
N PHE A 164 -14.97 4.22 -9.85
CA PHE A 164 -14.09 5.32 -9.44
C PHE A 164 -13.96 5.44 -7.92
N SER A 165 -14.91 4.87 -7.18
CA SER A 165 -15.02 4.88 -5.73
C SER A 165 -15.60 3.56 -5.21
N GLU A 166 -15.36 3.26 -3.94
CA GLU A 166 -15.90 2.04 -3.29
C GLU A 166 -17.43 2.00 -3.21
N ASP A 167 -18.10 3.15 -3.24
CA ASP A 167 -19.56 3.21 -3.21
C ASP A 167 -20.21 2.94 -4.58
N GLU A 168 -19.40 2.68 -5.60
CA GLU A 168 -19.77 2.33 -6.99
C GLU A 168 -20.75 3.31 -7.64
N LYS A 169 -20.94 4.51 -7.06
CA LYS A 169 -21.89 5.51 -7.58
C LYS A 169 -21.47 6.01 -8.96
N SER A 170 -20.17 5.95 -9.23
CA SER A 170 -19.58 6.34 -10.49
C SER A 170 -18.57 5.30 -10.94
N SER A 171 -18.61 5.01 -12.24
CA SER A 171 -17.84 3.94 -12.84
C SER A 171 -17.68 4.16 -14.34
N LEU A 172 -16.57 3.68 -14.89
CA LEU A 172 -16.32 3.65 -16.33
C LEU A 172 -16.68 2.26 -16.86
N THR A 173 -17.63 2.20 -17.79
CA THR A 173 -17.85 0.98 -18.56
C THR A 173 -16.88 0.93 -19.73
N ILE A 174 -16.02 -0.09 -19.77
CA ILE A 174 -15.15 -0.38 -20.90
C ILE A 174 -15.81 -1.41 -21.80
N ILE A 175 -15.99 -1.07 -23.07
CA ILE A 175 -16.47 -1.97 -24.11
C ILE A 175 -15.31 -2.28 -25.04
N ALA A 176 -14.80 -3.51 -24.95
CA ALA A 176 -13.68 -3.94 -25.77
C ALA A 176 -14.13 -4.37 -27.17
N ARG A 177 -13.43 -3.86 -28.17
CA ARG A 177 -13.53 -4.34 -29.56
C ARG A 177 -12.27 -5.14 -29.85
N PRO A 178 -12.35 -6.47 -29.99
CA PRO A 178 -11.19 -7.25 -30.43
C PRO A 178 -10.80 -6.78 -31.84
N LYS A 179 -9.57 -6.32 -32.02
CA LYS A 179 -9.02 -6.15 -33.37
C LYS A 179 -8.83 -7.54 -33.96
N SER A 180 -9.71 -7.92 -34.88
CA SER A 180 -9.53 -9.13 -35.68
C SER A 180 -8.12 -9.12 -36.27
N THR A 181 -7.29 -10.10 -35.88
CA THR A 181 -6.10 -10.43 -36.67
C THR A 181 -6.60 -11.00 -37.98
N ASN A 182 -6.64 -10.18 -39.01
CA ASN A 182 -6.75 -10.66 -40.39
C ASN A 182 -5.49 -11.47 -40.69
N THR A 183 -5.46 -12.74 -40.25
CA THR A 183 -4.64 -13.75 -40.89
C THR A 183 -5.34 -14.10 -42.20
N GLY A 184 -5.12 -13.23 -43.19
CA GLY A 184 -5.38 -13.54 -44.57
C GLY A 184 -4.58 -14.78 -44.93
N ILE A 185 -5.29 -15.89 -45.05
CA ILE A 185 -4.90 -17.06 -45.85
C ILE A 185 -4.37 -16.53 -47.19
N ALA A 186 -3.08 -16.75 -47.45
CA ALA A 186 -2.49 -16.69 -48.78
C ALA A 186 -2.44 -18.09 -49.36
#